data_AF-B0KCR4-F1
#
_entry.id   AF-B0KCR4-F1
#
_cell.length_a   1.000
_cell.length_b   1.000
_cell.length_c   1.000
_cell.angle_alpha   90.00
_cell.angle_beta   90.00
_cell.angle_gamma   90.00
#
_symmetry.space_group_name_H-M   'P 1'
#
loop_
_entity.id
_entity.type
_entity.pdbx_description
1 polymer ?
#
loop_
_entity_poly.entity_id
_entity_poly.type
_entity_poly.pdbx_seq_one_letter_code
_entity_poly.pdbx_strand_id
1 'polypeptide(L)'
;MAYYPIMLNIKNKKCLVVGGGKVALRKILSLVEGEALVTAISPSFDEEILKLSAKEKVELIRREYQQGDVRGFFVAIAATDDEKVNKLVASDGEKYNVLVNVVDDKDLSSFIVPAIVKRGDLIISISTSGKSPLLSRMIKEKLESIFNDEYEKLLQKLYQKRIELKEKDFAEEEKMAIYRKIIEKSGLLRGDSVKTDKSQKLFEKAKKLMPGGVNSPVRAFKSVGATPVFIKKGQGSHIWDEDGNEYIDYVLSWGPLILGHSHPQVVEAIKKQAQLGTSFGACTELEVKMAEKIIEAVPSIEVVRMVNSGTEATMSAIRLARGYTGRDIIVKFEGCYHGHSDSLLIKAGSGALTFGMPDSKGVTNEIAKDTIIARYNDIKMVEDIFKVYGENIAGVIVEPVAGNMGTVLPDEEFLKGLREITTKYGALLIFDEVMTGFRVSYSGAQGFYNVMPDITTLGKIIGGGLPVGAYGGREEIMRLVSPDGPVYQAGTLSGNPLAMTAGFETLKILSETSNIYEELDKKAEKLCKGLKESMVQNGIDVTINRIGSMMCMFFNKDEVKDYDSALKSNTVMYAAYFREMLKRGVYLPPSQFETFFLSMAHTEEDIEKTIEASFEVAKIISKQLE
;
A
#
# COMPACT_ATOMS: atom_id res chain seq x y z
N MET A 1 -38.77 17.33 25.53
CA MET A 1 -39.45 17.07 24.24
C MET A 1 -38.62 16.09 23.43
N ALA A 2 -39.27 15.16 22.72
CA ALA A 2 -38.63 14.32 21.72
C ALA A 2 -39.01 14.89 20.34
N TYR A 3 -38.03 15.26 19.52
CA TYR A 3 -38.27 15.74 18.16
C TYR A 3 -38.31 14.55 17.20
N TYR A 4 -39.26 14.55 16.27
CA TYR A 4 -39.30 13.62 15.15
C TYR A 4 -38.70 14.32 13.90
N PRO A 5 -37.68 13.73 13.24
CA PRO A 5 -37.03 14.37 12.11
C PRO A 5 -37.98 14.39 10.91
N ILE A 6 -38.38 15.60 10.50
CA ILE A 6 -39.21 15.84 9.31
C ILE A 6 -38.54 16.82 8.37
N MET A 7 -38.75 16.63 7.06
CA MET A 7 -38.39 17.58 6.03
C MET A 7 -39.67 18.21 5.49
N LEU A 8 -39.77 19.54 5.54
CA LEU A 8 -40.95 20.28 5.12
C LEU A 8 -40.78 20.76 3.67
N ASN A 9 -41.79 20.52 2.83
CA ASN A 9 -41.86 21.15 1.51
C ASN A 9 -42.44 22.57 1.65
N ILE A 10 -41.56 23.57 1.60
CA ILE A 10 -41.91 24.99 1.71
C ILE A 10 -42.01 25.71 0.36
N LYS A 11 -41.80 25.01 -0.75
CA LYS A 11 -41.87 25.58 -2.10
C LYS A 11 -43.25 26.20 -2.33
N ASN A 12 -43.26 27.47 -2.75
CA ASN A 12 -44.46 28.29 -2.96
C ASN A 12 -45.37 28.43 -1.72
N LYS A 13 -44.88 28.13 -0.51
CA LYS A 13 -45.63 28.34 0.74
C LYS A 13 -45.29 29.71 1.32
N LYS A 14 -46.31 30.37 1.87
CA LYS A 14 -46.12 31.64 2.59
C LYS A 14 -45.37 31.40 3.89
N CYS A 15 -44.23 32.04 4.07
CA CYS A 15 -43.43 31.95 5.29
C CYS A 15 -43.20 33.36 5.85
N LEU A 16 -43.45 33.53 7.15
CA LEU A 16 -43.27 34.79 7.85
C LEU A 16 -41.94 34.80 8.60
N VAL A 17 -41.19 35.90 8.54
CA VAL A 17 -40.06 36.17 9.43
C VAL A 17 -40.34 37.44 10.23
N VAL A 18 -40.36 37.34 11.55
CA VAL A 18 -40.56 38.48 12.45
C VAL A 18 -39.21 38.92 12.98
N GLY A 19 -38.77 40.12 12.59
CA GLY A 19 -37.43 40.66 12.85
C GLY A 19 -36.73 41.12 11.58
N GLY A 20 -35.81 42.06 11.72
CA GLY A 20 -35.11 42.69 10.58
C GLY A 20 -33.59 42.75 10.71
N GLY A 21 -33.00 42.10 11.72
CA GLY A 21 -31.54 42.06 11.91
C GLY A 21 -30.84 40.93 11.15
N LYS A 22 -29.55 40.74 11.43
CA LYS A 22 -28.71 39.69 10.81
C LYS A 22 -29.21 38.26 11.05
N VAL A 23 -29.88 38.00 12.17
CA VAL A 23 -30.50 36.70 12.46
C VAL A 23 -31.66 36.45 11.50
N ALA A 24 -32.54 37.43 11.34
CA ALA A 24 -33.66 37.36 10.40
C ALA A 24 -33.17 37.18 8.95
N LEU A 25 -32.14 37.90 8.53
CA LEU A 25 -31.52 37.74 7.21
C LEU A 25 -31.12 36.27 6.92
N ARG A 26 -30.43 35.60 7.86
CA ARG A 26 -30.03 34.19 7.67
C ARG A 26 -31.23 33.26 7.49
N LYS A 27 -32.33 33.52 8.20
CA LYS A 27 -33.57 32.75 8.10
C LYS A 27 -34.30 33.03 6.79
N ILE A 28 -34.36 34.29 6.36
CA ILE A 28 -34.91 34.70 5.07
C ILE A 28 -34.17 34.00 3.93
N LEU A 29 -32.83 34.04 3.92
CA LEU A 29 -32.02 33.39 2.88
C LEU A 29 -32.30 31.89 2.79
N SER A 30 -32.38 31.21 3.93
CA SER A 30 -32.71 29.78 3.98
C SER A 30 -34.11 29.46 3.44
N LEU A 31 -35.10 30.31 3.70
CA LEU A 31 -36.47 30.14 3.18
C LEU A 31 -36.55 30.43 1.67
N VAL A 32 -35.85 31.47 1.21
CA VAL A 32 -35.76 31.83 -0.22
C VAL A 32 -35.07 30.73 -1.03
N GLU A 33 -34.01 30.11 -0.47
CA GLU A 33 -33.34 28.96 -1.10
C GLU A 33 -34.29 27.76 -1.26
N GLY A 34 -35.24 27.60 -0.34
CA GLY A 34 -36.32 26.61 -0.43
C GLY A 34 -37.50 27.02 -1.31
N GLU A 35 -37.38 28.11 -2.07
CA GLU A 35 -38.43 28.67 -2.94
C GLU A 35 -39.72 29.05 -2.19
N ALA A 36 -39.62 29.45 -0.92
CA ALA A 36 -40.77 29.95 -0.16
C ALA A 36 -41.15 31.39 -0.56
N LEU A 37 -42.43 31.73 -0.39
CA LEU A 37 -42.92 33.10 -0.50
C LEU A 37 -42.70 33.79 0.85
N VAL A 38 -41.63 34.54 0.98
CA VAL A 38 -41.19 35.11 2.27
C VAL A 38 -41.76 36.51 2.47
N THR A 39 -42.44 36.71 3.60
CA THR A 39 -42.81 38.03 4.11
C THR A 39 -42.02 38.29 5.38
N ALA A 40 -41.45 39.47 5.55
CA ALA A 40 -40.77 39.87 6.78
C ALA A 40 -41.44 41.09 7.43
N ILE A 41 -41.66 41.03 8.74
CA ILE A 41 -42.27 42.11 9.55
C ILE A 41 -41.24 42.61 10.55
N SER A 42 -40.91 43.90 10.51
CA SER A 42 -40.02 44.55 11.46
C SER A 42 -40.14 46.08 11.35
N PRO A 43 -39.96 46.85 12.44
CA PRO A 43 -39.89 48.32 12.37
C PRO A 43 -38.74 48.83 11.48
N SER A 44 -37.64 48.07 11.44
CA SER A 44 -36.44 48.36 10.64
C SER A 44 -35.85 47.09 10.04
N PHE A 45 -35.11 47.21 8.94
CA PHE A 45 -34.46 46.09 8.24
C PHE A 45 -33.00 46.39 7.94
N ASP A 46 -32.16 45.37 8.05
CA ASP A 46 -30.78 45.35 7.58
C ASP A 46 -30.71 45.61 6.06
N GLU A 47 -29.64 46.27 5.61
CA GLU A 47 -29.46 46.65 4.21
C GLU A 47 -29.51 45.47 3.24
N GLU A 48 -29.03 44.29 3.65
CA GLU A 48 -29.06 43.11 2.80
C GLU A 48 -30.49 42.57 2.60
N ILE A 49 -31.36 42.71 3.61
CA ILE A 49 -32.78 42.34 3.50
C ILE A 49 -33.49 43.30 2.53
N LEU A 50 -33.18 44.60 2.58
CA LEU A 50 -33.73 45.59 1.64
C LEU A 50 -33.36 45.25 0.19
N LYS A 51 -32.11 44.83 -0.06
CA LYS A 51 -31.64 44.39 -1.39
C LYS A 51 -32.38 43.14 -1.90
N LEU A 52 -32.76 42.22 -1.02
CA LEU A 52 -33.54 41.03 -1.39
C LEU A 52 -34.96 41.39 -1.84
N SER A 53 -35.60 42.35 -1.15
CA SER A 53 -36.93 42.82 -1.52
C SER A 53 -36.94 43.55 -2.86
N ALA A 54 -35.90 44.35 -3.17
CA ALA A 54 -35.74 45.01 -4.46
C ALA A 54 -35.63 44.04 -5.66
N LYS A 55 -35.33 42.76 -5.40
CA LYS A 55 -35.31 41.67 -6.41
C LYS A 55 -36.62 40.87 -6.44
N GLU A 56 -37.69 41.38 -5.82
CA GLU A 56 -39.01 40.75 -5.68
C GLU A 56 -38.99 39.38 -4.97
N LYS A 57 -37.93 39.08 -4.21
CA LYS A 57 -37.80 37.78 -3.53
C LYS A 57 -38.46 37.74 -2.15
N VAL A 58 -38.71 38.91 -1.56
CA VAL A 58 -39.20 39.05 -0.18
C VAL A 58 -40.12 40.26 -0.07
N GLU A 59 -41.30 40.08 0.50
CA GLU A 59 -42.22 41.16 0.86
C GLU A 59 -41.83 41.72 2.23
N LEU A 60 -41.69 43.05 2.35
CA LEU A 60 -41.31 43.70 3.61
C LEU A 60 -42.43 44.57 4.15
N ILE A 61 -42.78 44.37 5.42
CA ILE A 61 -43.79 45.15 6.13
C ILE A 61 -43.08 45.91 7.26
N ARG A 62 -42.97 47.23 7.11
CA ARG A 62 -42.26 48.11 8.04
C ARG A 62 -43.14 48.59 9.19
N ARG A 63 -43.33 47.73 10.19
CA ARG A 63 -43.99 48.04 11.48
C ARG A 63 -43.68 46.97 12.51
N GLU A 64 -44.11 47.21 13.75
CA GLU A 64 -44.13 46.17 14.78
C GLU A 64 -45.12 45.05 14.44
N TYR A 65 -44.81 43.85 14.90
CA TYR A 65 -45.69 42.69 14.81
C TYR A 65 -46.97 42.92 15.63
N GLN A 66 -48.11 42.58 15.06
CA GLN A 66 -49.42 42.68 15.68
C GLN A 66 -50.05 41.30 15.82
N GLN A 67 -50.91 41.15 16.83
CA GLN A 67 -51.58 39.89 17.09
C GLN A 67 -52.37 39.41 15.86
N GLY A 68 -52.12 38.17 15.43
CA GLY A 68 -52.75 37.55 14.27
C GLY A 68 -52.01 37.72 12.95
N ASP A 69 -50.86 38.41 12.91
CA ASP A 69 -50.06 38.58 11.70
C ASP A 69 -49.54 37.25 11.10
N VAL A 70 -49.36 36.21 11.92
CA VAL A 70 -49.03 34.86 11.42
C VAL A 70 -50.17 34.19 10.63
N ARG A 71 -51.40 34.72 10.67
CA ARG A 71 -52.58 34.05 10.08
C ARG A 71 -52.40 33.86 8.57
N GLY A 72 -52.55 32.61 8.12
CA GLY A 72 -52.45 32.25 6.71
C GLY A 72 -51.03 31.98 6.22
N PHE A 73 -50.03 32.07 7.11
CA PHE A 73 -48.68 31.58 6.84
C PHE A 73 -48.57 30.08 7.17
N PHE A 74 -47.67 29.40 6.47
CA PHE A 74 -47.38 27.98 6.70
C PHE A 74 -46.34 27.80 7.81
N VAL A 75 -45.32 28.66 7.80
CA VAL A 75 -44.25 28.73 8.80
C VAL A 75 -44.07 30.18 9.22
N ALA A 76 -43.83 30.42 10.50
CA ALA A 76 -43.40 31.69 11.04
C ALA A 76 -42.10 31.53 11.84
N ILE A 77 -41.13 32.42 11.63
CA ILE A 77 -39.86 32.41 12.35
C ILE A 77 -39.73 33.73 13.11
N ALA A 78 -39.70 33.67 14.44
CA ALA A 78 -39.45 34.82 15.29
C ALA A 78 -37.93 34.96 15.52
N ALA A 79 -37.34 35.96 14.88
CA ALA A 79 -35.90 36.23 14.87
C ALA A 79 -35.63 37.66 15.37
N THR A 80 -36.19 37.98 16.54
CA THR A 80 -36.06 39.26 17.24
C THR A 80 -35.61 39.04 18.69
N ASP A 81 -34.96 40.04 19.27
CA ASP A 81 -34.53 40.05 20.68
C ASP A 81 -35.69 40.48 21.62
N ASP A 82 -36.84 40.87 21.07
CA ASP A 82 -38.04 41.21 21.85
C ASP A 82 -38.79 39.95 22.32
N GLU A 83 -38.60 39.59 23.59
CA GLU A 83 -39.27 38.45 24.21
C GLU A 83 -40.81 38.52 24.16
N LYS A 84 -41.40 39.72 24.22
CA LYS A 84 -42.87 39.86 24.21
C LYS A 84 -43.39 39.51 22.82
N VAL A 85 -42.72 39.98 21.78
CA VAL A 85 -43.04 39.63 20.39
C VAL A 85 -42.84 38.13 20.16
N ASN A 86 -41.74 37.54 20.63
CA ASN A 86 -41.49 36.11 20.49
C ASN A 86 -42.59 35.25 21.13
N LYS A 87 -43.02 35.57 22.36
CA LYS A 87 -44.14 34.89 23.05
C LYS A 87 -45.46 35.08 22.31
N LEU A 88 -45.70 36.27 21.76
CA LEU A 88 -46.92 36.56 21.00
C LEU A 88 -46.96 35.77 19.67
N VAL A 89 -45.86 35.72 18.93
CA VAL A 89 -45.73 34.92 17.70
C VAL A 89 -45.96 33.44 17.98
N ALA A 90 -45.38 32.90 19.07
CA ALA A 90 -45.59 31.52 19.49
C ALA A 90 -47.06 31.22 19.83
N SER A 91 -47.70 32.09 20.63
CA SER A 91 -49.12 31.96 21.00
C SER A 91 -50.04 32.05 19.79
N ASP A 92 -49.80 32.99 18.86
CA ASP A 92 -50.57 33.09 17.64
C ASP A 92 -50.35 31.87 16.74
N GLY A 93 -49.13 31.32 16.70
CA GLY A 93 -48.82 30.08 15.99
C GLY A 93 -49.71 28.92 16.41
N GLU A 94 -49.82 28.70 17.72
CA GLU A 94 -50.73 27.69 18.29
C GLU A 94 -52.19 27.98 17.94
N LYS A 95 -52.62 29.24 18.09
CA LYS A 95 -54.01 29.65 17.85
C LYS A 95 -54.44 29.48 16.38
N TYR A 96 -53.54 29.74 15.43
CA TYR A 96 -53.83 29.74 14.00
C TYR A 96 -53.28 28.51 13.26
N ASN A 97 -52.76 27.50 13.98
CA ASN A 97 -52.14 26.29 13.42
C ASN A 97 -50.98 26.58 12.45
N VAL A 98 -50.10 27.49 12.82
CA VAL A 98 -48.90 27.85 12.06
C VAL A 98 -47.67 27.26 12.76
N LEU A 99 -46.76 26.66 11.98
CA LEU A 99 -45.50 26.15 12.53
C LEU A 99 -44.61 27.34 12.93
N VAL A 100 -44.21 27.42 14.19
CA VAL A 100 -43.41 28.52 14.72
C VAL A 100 -42.04 28.02 15.16
N ASN A 101 -41.00 28.72 14.72
CA ASN A 101 -39.67 28.62 15.28
C ASN A 101 -39.28 29.97 15.89
N VAL A 102 -39.15 30.03 17.21
CA VAL A 102 -38.52 31.14 17.90
C VAL A 102 -37.02 30.86 17.97
N VAL A 103 -36.21 31.79 17.49
CA VAL A 103 -34.75 31.60 17.46
C VAL A 103 -34.22 31.53 18.89
N ASP A 104 -33.37 30.54 19.15
CA ASP A 104 -32.72 30.27 20.43
C ASP A 104 -33.65 29.99 21.64
N ASP A 105 -34.97 29.95 21.42
CA ASP A 105 -35.97 29.53 22.42
C ASP A 105 -36.76 28.30 21.93
N LYS A 106 -36.35 27.14 22.45
CA LYS A 106 -36.97 25.85 22.12
C LYS A 106 -38.35 25.67 22.74
N ASP A 107 -38.63 26.33 23.86
CA ASP A 107 -39.85 26.10 24.64
C ASP A 107 -41.03 26.87 24.03
N LEU A 108 -40.73 27.94 23.29
CA LEU A 108 -41.69 28.70 22.47
C LEU A 108 -41.79 28.19 21.01
N SER A 109 -41.03 27.15 20.64
CA SER A 109 -40.97 26.65 19.26
C SER A 109 -41.77 25.37 19.07
N SER A 110 -42.59 25.29 18.01
CA SER A 110 -43.24 24.04 17.59
C SER A 110 -42.34 23.17 16.70
N PHE A 111 -41.26 23.73 16.15
CA PHE A 111 -40.21 22.98 15.46
C PHE A 111 -38.83 23.65 15.61
N ILE A 112 -37.77 22.89 15.35
CA ILE A 112 -36.39 23.39 15.33
C ILE A 112 -35.82 23.33 13.92
N VAL A 113 -34.90 24.25 13.62
CA VAL A 113 -34.12 24.24 12.37
C VAL A 113 -32.72 23.71 12.67
N PRO A 114 -32.39 22.47 12.29
CA PRO A 114 -31.08 21.88 12.55
C PRO A 114 -29.98 22.53 11.70
N ALA A 115 -28.72 22.29 12.08
CA ALA A 115 -27.62 22.55 11.17
C ALA A 115 -27.70 21.55 10.01
N ILE A 116 -27.41 21.99 8.78
CA ILE A 116 -27.47 21.13 7.60
C ILE A 116 -26.18 21.17 6.80
N VAL A 117 -25.83 20.04 6.21
CA VAL A 117 -24.88 19.91 5.10
C VAL A 117 -25.70 19.60 3.85
N LYS A 118 -25.49 20.37 2.78
CA LYS A 118 -26.22 20.21 1.51
C LYS A 118 -25.23 20.09 0.34
N ARG A 119 -25.45 19.09 -0.51
CA ARG A 119 -24.75 18.85 -1.79
C ARG A 119 -25.81 18.51 -2.83
N GLY A 120 -26.26 19.50 -3.59
CA GLY A 120 -27.48 19.39 -4.40
C GLY A 120 -28.68 18.92 -3.57
N ASP A 121 -29.26 17.79 -3.96
CA ASP A 121 -30.41 17.15 -3.29
C ASP A 121 -30.02 16.26 -2.09
N LEU A 122 -28.73 16.02 -1.84
CA LEU A 122 -28.28 15.34 -0.63
C LEU A 122 -28.29 16.33 0.54
N ILE A 123 -29.18 16.09 1.52
CA ILE A 123 -29.31 16.91 2.72
C ILE A 123 -29.05 16.05 3.96
N ILE A 124 -28.08 16.45 4.78
CA ILE A 124 -27.78 15.83 6.07
C ILE A 124 -28.15 16.84 7.16
N SER A 125 -29.04 16.45 8.07
CA SER A 125 -29.46 17.28 9.20
C SER A 125 -28.78 16.84 10.50
N ILE A 126 -28.34 17.83 11.29
CA ILE A 126 -27.56 17.64 12.51
C ILE A 126 -28.27 18.39 13.64
N SER A 127 -28.76 17.65 14.63
CA SER A 127 -29.45 18.21 15.79
C SER A 127 -28.87 17.69 17.09
N THR A 128 -28.55 18.62 18.00
CA THR A 128 -28.28 18.33 19.42
C THR A 128 -29.51 18.60 20.30
N SER A 129 -30.71 18.69 19.70
CA SER A 129 -31.94 19.13 20.37
C SER A 129 -31.79 20.48 21.09
N GLY A 130 -30.97 21.38 20.53
CA GLY A 130 -30.66 22.69 21.10
C GLY A 130 -29.67 22.68 22.28
N LYS A 131 -29.14 21.52 22.69
CA LYS A 131 -28.24 21.43 23.86
C LYS A 131 -26.83 21.95 23.61
N SER A 132 -26.33 21.86 22.37
CA SER A 132 -24.98 22.30 22.04
C SER A 132 -24.90 22.78 20.57
N PRO A 133 -25.08 24.08 20.32
CA PRO A 133 -24.88 24.67 19.00
C PRO A 133 -23.43 24.51 18.51
N LEU A 134 -22.45 24.58 19.41
CA LEU A 134 -21.03 24.41 19.09
C LEU A 134 -20.74 23.01 18.54
N LEU A 135 -21.24 21.95 19.19
CA LEU A 135 -21.04 20.58 18.72
C LEU A 135 -21.74 20.35 17.37
N SER A 136 -22.96 20.86 17.17
CA SER A 136 -23.65 20.81 15.89
C SER A 136 -22.84 21.45 14.77
N ARG A 137 -22.17 22.58 15.05
CA ARG A 137 -21.29 23.26 14.09
C ARG A 137 -20.04 22.44 13.76
N MET A 138 -19.33 21.92 14.76
CA MET A 138 -18.13 21.09 14.51
C MET A 138 -18.45 19.82 13.72
N ILE A 139 -19.58 19.16 14.02
CA ILE A 139 -20.06 17.99 13.27
C ILE A 139 -20.39 18.41 11.83
N LYS A 140 -21.02 19.57 11.63
CA LYS A 140 -21.32 20.10 10.30
C LYS A 140 -20.04 20.30 9.49
N GLU A 141 -19.05 21.00 10.04
CA GLU A 141 -17.76 21.27 9.36
C GLU A 141 -17.05 19.96 8.97
N LYS A 142 -17.05 18.95 9.84
CA LYS A 142 -16.52 17.61 9.53
C LYS A 142 -17.29 16.90 8.42
N LEU A 143 -18.63 16.98 8.45
CA LEU A 143 -19.46 16.34 7.42
C LEU A 143 -19.34 17.06 6.07
N GLU A 144 -19.09 18.37 6.05
CA GLU A 144 -18.83 19.13 4.82
C GLU A 144 -17.53 18.68 4.12
N SER A 145 -16.52 18.24 4.88
CA SER A 145 -15.28 17.68 4.29
C SER A 145 -15.46 16.26 3.77
N ILE A 146 -16.32 15.45 4.39
CA ILE A 146 -16.57 14.05 4.00
C ILE A 146 -17.52 14.00 2.78
N PHE A 147 -18.63 14.73 2.86
CA PHE A 147 -19.64 14.81 1.82
C PHE A 147 -19.34 16.04 0.96
N ASN A 148 -18.38 15.93 0.04
CA ASN A 148 -18.02 16.98 -0.90
C ASN A 148 -18.99 17.05 -2.11
N ASP A 149 -18.72 17.94 -3.06
CA ASP A 149 -19.61 18.19 -4.22
C ASP A 149 -19.72 16.99 -5.20
N GLU A 150 -18.84 15.99 -5.11
CA GLU A 150 -18.94 14.78 -5.94
C GLU A 150 -20.17 13.94 -5.60
N TYR A 151 -20.69 14.04 -4.37
CA TYR A 151 -21.92 13.36 -3.96
C TYR A 151 -23.15 13.87 -4.74
N GLU A 152 -23.17 15.14 -5.12
CA GLU A 152 -24.23 15.68 -5.98
C GLU A 152 -24.19 15.04 -7.37
N LYS A 153 -22.99 14.94 -7.96
CA LYS A 153 -22.79 14.30 -9.27
C LYS A 153 -23.19 12.82 -9.24
N LEU A 154 -22.82 12.10 -8.17
CA LEU A 154 -23.22 10.71 -7.98
C LEU A 154 -24.76 10.58 -7.92
N LEU A 155 -25.42 11.45 -7.16
CA LEU A 155 -26.87 11.44 -7.02
C LEU A 155 -27.57 11.70 -8.36
N GLN A 156 -27.10 12.69 -9.13
CA GLN A 156 -27.59 12.98 -10.48
C GLN A 156 -27.43 11.77 -11.42
N LYS A 157 -26.27 11.10 -11.37
CA LYS A 157 -25.99 9.89 -12.17
C LYS A 157 -26.91 8.73 -11.79
N LEU A 158 -27.13 8.51 -10.50
CA LEU A 158 -28.05 7.48 -10.01
C LEU A 158 -29.50 7.79 -10.41
N TYR A 159 -29.90 9.05 -10.36
CA TYR A 159 -31.22 9.50 -10.80
C TYR A 159 -31.43 9.24 -12.30
N GLN A 160 -30.49 9.63 -13.14
CA GLN A 160 -30.56 9.36 -14.58
C GLN A 160 -30.67 7.86 -14.86
N LYS A 161 -29.86 7.04 -14.15
CA LYS A 161 -29.93 5.58 -14.29
C LYS A 161 -31.28 5.01 -13.85
N ARG A 162 -31.90 5.58 -12.82
CA ARG A 162 -33.23 5.18 -12.37
C ARG A 162 -34.31 5.45 -13.42
N ILE A 163 -34.21 6.53 -14.19
CA ILE A 163 -35.11 6.79 -15.31
C ILE A 163 -34.93 5.71 -16.38
N GLU A 164 -33.69 5.44 -16.81
CA GLU A 164 -33.39 4.42 -17.82
C GLU A 164 -33.85 3.00 -17.42
N LEU A 165 -33.68 2.64 -16.14
CA LEU A 165 -34.05 1.31 -15.62
C LEU A 165 -35.56 1.16 -15.35
N LYS A 166 -36.33 2.26 -15.37
CA LYS A 166 -37.79 2.18 -15.35
C LYS A 166 -38.36 1.87 -16.73
N GLU A 167 -37.67 2.25 -17.79
CA GLU A 167 -38.11 2.01 -19.18
C GLU A 167 -37.80 0.58 -19.67
N LYS A 168 -36.93 -0.14 -18.95
CA LYS A 168 -36.49 -1.49 -19.27
C LYS A 168 -36.91 -2.41 -18.13
N ASP A 169 -37.67 -3.45 -18.44
CA ASP A 169 -38.37 -4.32 -17.48
C ASP A 169 -37.42 -5.27 -16.70
N PHE A 170 -36.47 -4.68 -15.95
CA PHE A 170 -35.49 -5.40 -15.12
C PHE A 170 -36.10 -5.89 -13.82
N ALA A 171 -35.63 -7.03 -13.32
CA ALA A 171 -35.93 -7.47 -11.96
C ALA A 171 -35.27 -6.54 -10.92
N GLU A 172 -35.86 -6.41 -9.73
CA GLU A 172 -35.35 -5.50 -8.69
C GLU A 172 -33.92 -5.84 -8.23
N GLU A 173 -33.56 -7.12 -8.19
CA GLU A 173 -32.21 -7.58 -7.84
C GLU A 173 -31.15 -7.09 -8.84
N GLU A 174 -31.49 -7.08 -10.14
CA GLU A 174 -30.61 -6.62 -11.20
C GLU A 174 -30.43 -5.09 -11.15
N LYS A 175 -31.52 -4.35 -10.91
CA LYS A 175 -31.46 -2.89 -10.70
C LYS A 175 -30.55 -2.54 -9.53
N MET A 176 -30.69 -3.26 -8.42
CA MET A 176 -29.84 -3.07 -7.24
C MET A 176 -28.36 -3.37 -7.51
N ALA A 177 -28.05 -4.41 -8.29
CA ALA A 177 -26.67 -4.70 -8.69
C ALA A 177 -26.06 -3.56 -9.54
N ILE A 178 -26.85 -2.99 -10.46
CA ILE A 178 -26.41 -1.84 -11.28
C ILE A 178 -26.15 -0.61 -10.41
N TYR A 179 -27.04 -0.28 -9.48
CA TYR A 179 -26.82 0.84 -8.56
C TYR A 179 -25.58 0.65 -7.69
N ARG A 180 -25.37 -0.54 -7.13
CA ARG A 180 -24.17 -0.86 -6.35
C ARG A 180 -22.90 -0.65 -7.17
N LYS A 181 -22.86 -1.14 -8.40
CA LYS A 181 -21.71 -0.97 -9.30
C LYS A 181 -21.43 0.51 -9.61
N ILE A 182 -22.46 1.34 -9.77
CA ILE A 182 -22.29 2.79 -9.98
C ILE A 182 -21.72 3.46 -8.73
N ILE A 183 -22.24 3.10 -7.55
CA ILE A 183 -21.78 3.61 -6.25
C ILE A 183 -20.33 3.18 -5.97
N GLU A 184 -20.00 1.90 -6.14
CA GLU A 184 -18.66 1.36 -5.92
C GLU A 184 -17.62 2.00 -6.86
N LYS A 185 -17.98 2.21 -8.13
CA LYS A 185 -17.15 2.91 -9.11
C LYS A 185 -16.95 4.39 -8.79
N SER A 186 -17.85 5.01 -8.02
CA SER A 186 -17.69 6.42 -7.64
C SER A 186 -16.59 6.63 -6.61
N GLY A 187 -16.19 5.59 -5.86
CA GLY A 187 -15.22 5.69 -4.77
C GLY A 187 -15.73 6.43 -3.53
N LEU A 188 -16.80 7.22 -3.62
CA LEU A 188 -17.29 8.11 -2.56
C LEU A 188 -17.80 7.38 -1.32
N LEU A 189 -18.45 6.22 -1.51
CA LEU A 189 -19.00 5.40 -0.43
C LEU A 189 -18.11 4.20 -0.07
N ARG A 190 -16.85 4.17 -0.53
CA ARG A 190 -15.86 3.27 0.08
C ARG A 190 -15.64 3.79 1.50
N GLY A 191 -16.32 3.19 2.46
CA GLY A 191 -16.09 3.51 3.87
C GLY A 191 -14.59 3.37 4.15
N ASP A 192 -14.03 4.33 4.89
CA ASP A 192 -12.61 4.43 5.28
C ASP A 192 -12.05 3.22 6.05
N SER A 193 -12.77 2.10 6.12
CA SER A 193 -12.35 0.88 6.79
C SER A 193 -12.47 -0.32 5.84
N VAL A 194 -11.33 -0.73 5.30
CA VAL A 194 -11.06 -2.16 5.03
C VAL A 194 -11.54 -2.94 6.25
N LYS A 195 -12.47 -3.87 6.06
CA LYS A 195 -12.96 -4.70 7.16
C LYS A 195 -11.86 -5.68 7.52
N THR A 196 -11.44 -5.74 8.77
CA THR A 196 -10.32 -6.60 9.19
C THR A 196 -10.69 -7.52 10.35
N ASP A 197 -11.99 -7.74 10.60
CA ASP A 197 -12.48 -8.48 11.76
C ASP A 197 -11.98 -9.92 11.79
N LYS A 198 -11.98 -10.62 10.65
CA LYS A 198 -11.48 -11.99 10.57
C LYS A 198 -9.96 -12.02 10.66
N SER A 199 -9.28 -11.13 9.94
CA SER A 199 -7.82 -11.02 10.03
C SER A 199 -7.35 -10.76 11.46
N GLN A 200 -8.01 -9.87 12.21
CA GLN A 200 -7.73 -9.62 13.62
C GLN A 200 -7.96 -10.87 14.47
N LYS A 201 -9.11 -11.56 14.31
CA LYS A 201 -9.40 -12.80 15.06
C LYS A 201 -8.39 -13.91 14.77
N LEU A 202 -8.00 -14.06 13.50
CA LEU A 202 -6.98 -15.02 13.06
C LEU A 202 -5.62 -14.66 13.66
N PHE A 203 -5.23 -13.39 13.68
CA PHE A 203 -3.96 -12.95 14.25
C PHE A 203 -3.90 -13.15 15.77
N GLU A 204 -4.98 -12.84 16.50
CA GLU A 204 -5.07 -13.13 17.94
C GLU A 204 -4.95 -14.62 18.25
N LYS A 205 -5.57 -15.47 17.43
CA LYS A 205 -5.41 -16.92 17.56
C LYS A 205 -3.97 -17.35 17.22
N ALA A 206 -3.42 -16.83 16.11
CA ALA A 206 -2.09 -17.16 15.62
C ALA A 206 -0.99 -16.80 16.62
N LYS A 207 -1.10 -15.67 17.33
CA LYS A 207 -0.15 -15.27 18.39
C LYS A 207 0.00 -16.28 19.52
N LYS A 208 -1.01 -17.13 19.74
CA LYS A 208 -0.97 -18.23 20.73
C LYS A 208 -0.37 -19.53 20.16
N LEU A 209 -0.23 -19.64 18.84
CA LEU A 209 0.18 -20.85 18.12
C LEU A 209 1.60 -20.75 17.54
N MET A 210 2.01 -19.54 17.15
CA MET A 210 3.29 -19.29 16.46
C MET A 210 3.99 -18.07 17.10
N PRO A 211 5.34 -18.04 17.17
CA PRO A 211 6.07 -16.89 17.65
C PRO A 211 5.69 -15.60 16.90
N GLY A 212 5.18 -14.60 17.63
CA GLY A 212 4.70 -13.35 17.02
C GLY A 212 3.47 -13.51 16.10
N GLY A 213 2.84 -14.68 16.07
CA GLY A 213 1.68 -15.01 15.24
C GLY A 213 1.99 -15.28 13.77
N VAL A 214 3.26 -15.46 13.40
CA VAL A 214 3.69 -15.61 12.00
C VAL A 214 4.84 -16.61 11.84
N ASN A 215 5.03 -17.12 10.62
CA ASN A 215 6.16 -17.99 10.26
C ASN A 215 7.35 -17.23 9.63
N SER A 216 7.24 -15.91 9.47
CA SER A 216 8.34 -15.04 9.01
C SER A 216 8.16 -13.64 9.61
N PRO A 217 9.19 -13.03 10.22
CA PRO A 217 9.03 -11.83 11.05
C PRO A 217 8.34 -10.64 10.36
N VAL A 218 8.68 -10.36 9.11
CA VAL A 218 8.17 -9.20 8.36
C VAL A 218 6.64 -9.27 8.15
N ARG A 219 6.07 -10.48 8.14
CA ARG A 219 4.62 -10.70 7.99
C ARG A 219 3.81 -10.26 9.20
N ALA A 220 4.45 -9.97 10.34
CA ALA A 220 3.76 -9.51 11.55
C ALA A 220 3.39 -8.02 11.52
N PHE A 221 3.77 -7.28 10.47
CA PHE A 221 3.46 -5.85 10.28
C PHE A 221 3.94 -4.94 11.43
N LYS A 222 4.91 -5.41 12.22
CA LYS A 222 5.45 -4.67 13.37
C LYS A 222 6.05 -3.33 12.94
N SER A 223 6.82 -3.30 11.85
CA SER A 223 7.49 -2.09 11.35
C SER A 223 6.52 -1.00 10.90
N VAL A 224 5.29 -1.36 10.55
CA VAL A 224 4.25 -0.44 10.05
C VAL A 224 3.13 -0.21 11.07
N GLY A 225 3.22 -0.81 12.26
CA GLY A 225 2.27 -0.60 13.36
C GLY A 225 0.83 -0.99 13.00
N ALA A 226 0.64 -2.08 12.25
CA ALA A 226 -0.67 -2.55 11.81
C ALA A 226 -0.88 -4.03 12.14
N THR A 227 -2.14 -4.48 12.13
CA THR A 227 -2.45 -5.92 12.16
C THR A 227 -2.29 -6.49 10.75
N PRO A 228 -1.61 -7.64 10.57
CA PRO A 228 -1.53 -8.31 9.28
C PRO A 228 -2.90 -8.70 8.74
N VAL A 229 -3.13 -8.47 7.44
CA VAL A 229 -4.27 -9.05 6.74
C VAL A 229 -3.98 -10.51 6.40
N PHE A 230 -4.95 -11.39 6.60
CA PHE A 230 -4.80 -12.82 6.31
C PHE A 230 -5.25 -13.08 4.88
N ILE A 231 -4.31 -13.42 3.99
CA ILE A 231 -4.59 -13.62 2.57
C ILE A 231 -5.26 -14.98 2.32
N LYS A 232 -6.36 -14.95 1.56
CA LYS A 232 -7.16 -16.12 1.20
C LYS A 232 -6.85 -16.65 -0.20
N LYS A 233 -6.64 -15.76 -1.17
CA LYS A 233 -6.34 -16.12 -2.57
C LYS A 233 -5.57 -15.01 -3.29
N GLY A 234 -4.92 -15.36 -4.39
CA GLY A 234 -4.30 -14.42 -5.33
C GLY A 234 -4.52 -14.84 -6.78
N GLN A 235 -4.64 -13.86 -7.67
CA GLN A 235 -4.82 -14.02 -9.12
C GLN A 235 -4.29 -12.79 -9.86
N GLY A 236 -3.39 -12.99 -10.82
CA GLY A 236 -2.78 -11.88 -11.56
C GLY A 236 -1.96 -10.97 -10.64
N SER A 237 -2.18 -9.66 -10.71
CA SER A 237 -1.58 -8.64 -9.83
C SER A 237 -2.33 -8.45 -8.51
N HIS A 238 -3.37 -9.24 -8.22
CA HIS A 238 -4.28 -9.01 -7.09
C HIS A 238 -4.28 -10.13 -6.06
N ILE A 239 -4.50 -9.75 -4.80
CA ILE A 239 -4.74 -10.64 -3.66
C ILE A 239 -6.04 -10.27 -2.95
N TRP A 240 -6.68 -11.27 -2.35
CA TRP A 240 -7.88 -11.09 -1.52
C TRP A 240 -7.66 -11.68 -0.14
N ASP A 241 -8.05 -10.94 0.89
CA ASP A 241 -7.97 -11.41 2.27
C ASP A 241 -9.20 -12.22 2.71
N GLU A 242 -9.15 -12.74 3.94
CA GLU A 242 -10.23 -13.51 4.55
C GLU A 242 -11.51 -12.69 4.80
N ASP A 243 -11.38 -11.37 4.90
CA ASP A 243 -12.46 -10.41 5.06
C ASP A 243 -13.12 -10.02 3.71
N GLY A 244 -12.50 -10.40 2.59
CA GLY A 244 -13.00 -10.18 1.23
C GLY A 244 -12.52 -8.88 0.59
N ASN A 245 -11.54 -8.19 1.20
CA ASN A 245 -10.93 -7.01 0.61
C ASN A 245 -9.97 -7.43 -0.51
N GLU A 246 -9.90 -6.62 -1.56
CA GLU A 246 -9.03 -6.81 -2.71
C GLU A 246 -7.87 -5.81 -2.67
N TYR A 247 -6.67 -6.28 -3.03
CA TYR A 247 -5.49 -5.44 -3.08
C TYR A 247 -4.66 -5.69 -4.34
N ILE A 248 -4.17 -4.61 -4.95
CA ILE A 248 -3.08 -4.65 -5.92
C ILE A 248 -1.80 -4.98 -5.15
N ASP A 249 -1.12 -6.07 -5.52
CA ASP A 249 0.00 -6.64 -4.78
C ASP A 249 1.35 -6.30 -5.40
N TYR A 250 2.11 -5.45 -4.69
CA TYR A 250 3.50 -5.12 -5.01
C TYR A 250 4.52 -5.89 -4.16
N VAL A 251 4.07 -6.80 -3.30
CA VAL A 251 4.95 -7.74 -2.57
C VAL A 251 5.23 -8.97 -3.41
N LEU A 252 4.22 -9.52 -4.09
CA LEU A 252 4.38 -10.66 -5.02
C LEU A 252 5.12 -11.84 -4.39
N SER A 253 4.73 -12.17 -3.15
CA SER A 253 5.39 -13.17 -2.30
C SER A 253 6.90 -12.91 -2.10
N TRP A 254 7.29 -11.64 -2.04
CA TRP A 254 8.67 -11.15 -1.90
C TRP A 254 9.54 -11.35 -3.15
N GLY A 255 8.94 -11.46 -4.34
CA GLY A 255 9.64 -11.54 -5.62
C GLY A 255 9.35 -12.75 -6.55
N PRO A 256 8.98 -13.96 -6.08
CA PRO A 256 8.82 -15.13 -6.96
C PRO A 256 7.80 -14.98 -8.10
N LEU A 257 6.77 -14.16 -7.88
CA LEU A 257 5.58 -14.12 -8.73
C LEU A 257 5.71 -13.09 -9.87
N ILE A 258 6.80 -13.18 -10.64
CA ILE A 258 7.08 -12.32 -11.81
C ILE A 258 5.97 -12.38 -12.87
N LEU A 259 5.31 -13.53 -13.02
CA LEU A 259 4.16 -13.70 -13.92
C LEU A 259 2.81 -13.35 -13.27
N GLY A 260 2.82 -12.94 -11.99
CA GLY A 260 1.64 -12.74 -11.16
C GLY A 260 1.17 -14.03 -10.48
N HIS A 261 0.18 -13.89 -9.61
CA HIS A 261 -0.43 -14.99 -8.87
C HIS A 261 -1.21 -15.92 -9.81
N SER A 262 -1.12 -17.22 -9.54
CA SER A 262 -1.94 -18.26 -10.21
C SER A 262 -1.90 -18.20 -11.74
N HIS A 263 -0.71 -17.98 -12.32
CA HIS A 263 -0.55 -17.96 -13.78
C HIS A 263 -1.09 -19.26 -14.41
N PRO A 264 -2.02 -19.21 -15.39
CA PRO A 264 -2.77 -20.40 -15.82
C PRO A 264 -1.90 -21.57 -16.30
N GLN A 265 -0.86 -21.28 -17.07
CA GLN A 265 0.05 -22.31 -17.58
C GLN A 265 0.84 -23.00 -16.46
N VAL A 266 1.33 -22.22 -15.48
CA VAL A 266 2.09 -22.73 -14.34
C VAL A 266 1.19 -23.58 -13.44
N VAL A 267 -0.02 -23.09 -13.13
CA VAL A 267 -0.99 -23.81 -12.30
C VAL A 267 -1.40 -25.13 -12.97
N GLU A 268 -1.65 -25.13 -14.28
CA GLU A 268 -2.02 -26.35 -15.00
C GLU A 268 -0.89 -27.38 -15.00
N ALA A 269 0.35 -26.95 -15.18
CA ALA A 269 1.50 -27.84 -15.10
C ALA A 269 1.68 -28.43 -13.69
N ILE A 270 1.53 -27.62 -12.64
CA ILE A 270 1.56 -28.07 -11.24
C ILE A 270 0.46 -29.11 -10.98
N LYS A 271 -0.76 -28.89 -11.46
CA LYS A 271 -1.87 -29.86 -11.29
C LYS A 271 -1.57 -31.21 -11.93
N LYS A 272 -1.03 -31.21 -13.15
CA LYS A 272 -0.61 -32.43 -13.85
C LYS A 272 0.49 -33.14 -13.08
N GLN A 273 1.51 -32.40 -12.62
CA GLN A 273 2.60 -32.99 -11.83
C GLN A 273 2.10 -33.57 -10.51
N ALA A 274 1.19 -32.89 -9.81
CA ALA A 274 0.64 -33.38 -8.54
C ALA A 274 -0.10 -34.72 -8.69
N GLN A 275 -0.69 -35.01 -9.86
CA GLN A 275 -1.31 -36.31 -10.15
C GLN A 275 -0.28 -37.45 -10.32
N LEU A 276 0.95 -37.12 -10.70
CA LEU A 276 2.06 -38.07 -10.83
C LEU A 276 2.82 -38.27 -9.52
N GLY A 277 2.66 -37.35 -8.57
CA GLY A 277 3.35 -37.35 -7.28
C GLY A 277 4.17 -36.07 -7.08
N THR A 278 4.26 -35.65 -5.82
CA THR A 278 4.91 -34.39 -5.44
C THR A 278 6.38 -34.54 -5.04
N SER A 279 6.82 -35.76 -4.70
CA SER A 279 8.20 -36.09 -4.32
C SER A 279 8.42 -37.60 -4.44
N PHE A 280 9.64 -38.00 -4.79
CA PHE A 280 10.03 -39.42 -4.95
C PHE A 280 11.26 -39.84 -4.14
N GLY A 281 12.07 -38.89 -3.66
CA GLY A 281 13.37 -39.20 -3.04
C GLY A 281 14.39 -39.83 -4.02
N ALA A 282 14.17 -39.67 -5.32
CA ALA A 282 14.99 -40.20 -6.41
C ALA A 282 15.00 -39.21 -7.58
N CYS A 283 15.97 -39.36 -8.49
CA CYS A 283 16.18 -38.46 -9.62
C CYS A 283 15.01 -38.47 -10.62
N THR A 284 14.79 -37.32 -11.26
CA THR A 284 13.76 -37.10 -12.29
C THR A 284 14.31 -36.35 -13.49
N GLU A 285 13.67 -36.51 -14.64
CA GLU A 285 14.01 -35.77 -15.88
C GLU A 285 13.82 -34.25 -15.72
N LEU A 286 12.86 -33.83 -14.87
CA LEU A 286 12.59 -32.41 -14.62
C LEU A 286 13.77 -31.69 -13.97
N GLU A 287 14.53 -32.37 -13.12
CA GLU A 287 15.74 -31.80 -12.51
C GLU A 287 16.80 -31.48 -13.56
N VAL A 288 16.98 -32.37 -14.55
CA VAL A 288 17.91 -32.16 -15.67
C VAL A 288 17.47 -30.97 -16.53
N LYS A 289 16.20 -30.94 -16.93
CA LYS A 289 15.64 -29.84 -17.75
C LYS A 289 15.75 -28.49 -17.04
N MET A 290 15.49 -28.46 -15.74
CA MET A 290 15.61 -27.23 -14.97
C MET A 290 17.08 -26.78 -14.86
N ALA A 291 18.02 -27.72 -14.66
CA ALA A 291 19.44 -27.40 -14.65
C ALA A 291 19.91 -26.83 -15.99
N GLU A 292 19.56 -27.47 -17.11
CA GLU A 292 19.84 -26.98 -18.47
C GLU A 292 19.29 -25.57 -18.68
N LYS A 293 18.05 -25.31 -18.24
CA LYS A 293 17.41 -23.99 -18.38
C LYS A 293 18.13 -22.90 -17.60
N ILE A 294 18.62 -23.20 -16.40
CA ILE A 294 19.40 -22.25 -15.59
C ILE A 294 20.76 -21.98 -16.23
N ILE A 295 21.47 -23.03 -16.66
CA ILE A 295 22.79 -22.92 -17.30
C ILE A 295 22.70 -22.12 -18.60
N GLU A 296 21.67 -22.34 -19.41
CA GLU A 296 21.40 -21.56 -20.62
C GLU A 296 21.22 -20.07 -20.31
N ALA A 297 20.54 -19.75 -19.21
CA ALA A 297 20.14 -18.39 -18.89
C ALA A 297 21.23 -17.59 -18.17
N VAL A 298 22.01 -18.21 -17.28
CA VAL A 298 22.89 -17.54 -16.32
C VAL A 298 24.35 -17.87 -16.62
N PRO A 299 25.11 -16.96 -17.28
CA PRO A 299 26.39 -17.31 -17.91
C PRO A 299 27.51 -17.80 -16.96
N SER A 300 27.49 -17.42 -15.68
CA SER A 300 28.49 -17.90 -14.71
C SER A 300 28.27 -19.35 -14.26
N ILE A 301 27.10 -19.92 -14.55
CA ILE A 301 26.70 -21.24 -14.04
C ILE A 301 26.98 -22.30 -15.11
N GLU A 302 28.00 -23.11 -14.88
CA GLU A 302 28.32 -24.29 -15.69
C GLU A 302 27.73 -25.56 -15.06
N VAL A 303 27.70 -25.62 -13.73
CA VAL A 303 27.10 -26.71 -12.95
C VAL A 303 26.24 -26.10 -11.84
N VAL A 304 25.07 -26.70 -11.57
CA VAL A 304 24.09 -26.18 -10.60
C VAL A 304 23.58 -27.27 -9.66
N ARG A 305 23.28 -26.88 -8.42
CA ARG A 305 22.64 -27.73 -7.40
C ARG A 305 21.36 -27.08 -6.90
N MET A 306 20.26 -27.85 -6.92
CA MET A 306 18.97 -27.45 -6.35
C MET A 306 18.92 -27.65 -4.83
N VAL A 307 18.27 -26.71 -4.15
CA VAL A 307 18.02 -26.69 -2.70
C VAL A 307 16.61 -26.13 -2.43
N ASN A 308 16.20 -26.01 -1.17
CA ASN A 308 14.80 -25.70 -0.83
C ASN A 308 14.55 -24.22 -0.51
N SER A 309 15.61 -23.42 -0.38
CA SER A 309 15.50 -21.99 -0.08
C SER A 309 16.75 -21.21 -0.48
N GLY A 310 16.64 -19.89 -0.55
CA GLY A 310 17.79 -19.00 -0.69
C GLY A 310 18.80 -19.15 0.45
N THR A 311 18.34 -19.35 1.69
CA THR A 311 19.23 -19.63 2.85
C THR A 311 20.06 -20.88 2.62
N GLU A 312 19.47 -21.97 2.12
CA GLU A 312 20.22 -23.19 1.82
C GLU A 312 21.23 -22.96 0.68
N ALA A 313 20.90 -22.11 -0.29
CA ALA A 313 21.78 -21.80 -1.40
C ALA A 313 23.02 -21.01 -0.93
N THR A 314 22.81 -19.93 -0.19
CA THR A 314 23.89 -19.07 0.33
C THR A 314 24.76 -19.79 1.36
N MET A 315 24.17 -20.57 2.27
CA MET A 315 24.95 -21.34 3.24
C MET A 315 25.82 -22.42 2.56
N SER A 316 25.33 -22.98 1.44
CA SER A 316 26.08 -23.96 0.65
C SER A 316 27.18 -23.29 -0.16
N ALA A 317 26.89 -22.13 -0.77
CA ALA A 317 27.86 -21.34 -1.53
C ALA A 317 29.05 -20.89 -0.66
N ILE A 318 28.80 -20.37 0.54
CA ILE A 318 29.90 -19.97 1.44
C ILE A 318 30.72 -21.18 1.93
N ARG A 319 30.06 -22.32 2.19
CA ARG A 319 30.78 -23.56 2.54
C ARG A 319 31.63 -24.04 1.37
N LEU A 320 31.11 -23.95 0.16
CA LEU A 320 31.83 -24.31 -1.06
C LEU A 320 33.02 -23.39 -1.31
N ALA A 321 32.87 -22.08 -1.12
CA ALA A 321 33.98 -21.14 -1.24
C ALA A 321 35.12 -21.43 -0.25
N ARG A 322 34.78 -21.73 1.01
CA ARG A 322 35.75 -22.19 2.00
C ARG A 322 36.42 -23.51 1.59
N GLY A 323 35.63 -24.48 1.15
CA GLY A 323 36.14 -25.79 0.71
C GLY A 323 37.03 -25.73 -0.53
N TYR A 324 36.74 -24.83 -1.47
CA TYR A 324 37.53 -24.63 -2.69
C TYR A 324 38.84 -23.90 -2.41
N THR A 325 38.79 -22.85 -1.60
CA THR A 325 39.98 -22.02 -1.34
C THR A 325 40.84 -22.52 -0.19
N GLY A 326 40.30 -23.34 0.71
CA GLY A 326 40.95 -23.74 1.96
C GLY A 326 41.05 -22.61 2.99
N ARG A 327 40.20 -21.58 2.87
CA ARG A 327 40.25 -20.34 3.66
C ARG A 327 38.97 -20.18 4.50
N ASP A 328 39.03 -19.38 5.55
CA ASP A 328 37.94 -19.28 6.53
C ASP A 328 37.05 -18.04 6.34
N ILE A 329 37.63 -16.91 5.96
CA ILE A 329 36.95 -15.61 6.07
C ILE A 329 35.97 -15.38 4.91
N ILE A 330 34.75 -14.95 5.24
CA ILE A 330 33.76 -14.44 4.28
C ILE A 330 33.57 -12.94 4.50
N VAL A 331 33.56 -12.16 3.42
CA VAL A 331 33.16 -10.75 3.46
C VAL A 331 31.72 -10.63 2.98
N LYS A 332 30.87 -9.92 3.74
CA LYS A 332 29.52 -9.52 3.33
C LYS A 332 29.30 -8.03 3.57
N PHE A 333 28.17 -7.51 3.10
CA PHE A 333 27.86 -6.08 3.17
C PHE A 333 26.76 -5.77 4.19
N GLU A 334 26.86 -4.62 4.87
CA GLU A 334 25.77 -4.07 5.68
C GLU A 334 24.53 -3.82 4.84
N GLY A 335 23.35 -4.06 5.43
CA GLY A 335 22.07 -3.95 4.73
C GLY A 335 21.72 -5.12 3.80
N CYS A 336 22.70 -5.90 3.33
CA CYS A 336 22.43 -7.13 2.58
C CYS A 336 21.98 -8.27 3.50
N TYR A 337 21.05 -9.11 3.00
CA TYR A 337 20.53 -10.28 3.70
C TYR A 337 20.61 -11.52 2.79
N HIS A 338 21.35 -12.51 3.29
CA HIS A 338 21.68 -13.74 2.58
C HIS A 338 21.03 -14.98 3.23
N GLY A 339 19.90 -14.81 3.93
CA GLY A 339 19.32 -15.87 4.75
C GLY A 339 19.86 -15.90 6.18
N HIS A 340 19.44 -16.89 6.94
CA HIS A 340 19.62 -16.94 8.39
C HIS A 340 20.63 -17.99 8.88
N SER A 341 21.62 -18.34 8.06
CA SER A 341 22.74 -19.18 8.50
C SER A 341 23.63 -18.42 9.48
N ASP A 342 24.20 -19.09 10.47
CA ASP A 342 24.94 -18.47 11.57
C ASP A 342 26.05 -17.49 11.10
N SER A 343 26.85 -17.88 10.10
CA SER A 343 27.91 -17.03 9.52
C SER A 343 27.39 -15.75 8.85
N LEU A 344 26.09 -15.65 8.58
CA LEU A 344 25.46 -14.51 7.90
C LEU A 344 24.65 -13.63 8.86
N LEU A 345 24.35 -14.10 10.07
CA LEU A 345 23.67 -13.35 11.14
C LEU A 345 24.65 -12.54 12.01
N ILE A 346 25.52 -11.79 11.33
CA ILE A 346 26.66 -11.07 11.91
C ILE A 346 26.54 -9.58 11.59
N LYS A 347 26.82 -8.73 12.57
CA LYS A 347 26.91 -7.26 12.44
C LYS A 347 28.34 -6.76 12.66
N ALA A 348 28.62 -5.53 12.26
CA ALA A 348 29.91 -4.91 12.48
C ALA A 348 30.27 -4.84 13.98
N GLY A 349 31.52 -5.11 14.30
CA GLY A 349 32.08 -4.88 15.63
C GLY A 349 32.34 -3.40 15.91
N SER A 350 32.71 -3.05 17.14
CA SER A 350 32.86 -1.66 17.59
C SER A 350 34.08 -0.91 17.01
N GLY A 351 34.87 -1.50 16.11
CA GLY A 351 36.02 -0.86 15.47
C GLY A 351 35.97 -0.92 13.95
N ALA A 352 36.63 0.04 13.29
CA ALA A 352 36.54 0.26 11.83
C ALA A 352 36.96 -0.93 10.95
N LEU A 353 37.76 -1.87 11.48
CA LEU A 353 38.23 -3.09 10.81
C LEU A 353 38.10 -4.34 11.71
N THR A 354 37.18 -4.32 12.66
CA THR A 354 37.02 -5.45 13.60
C THR A 354 36.19 -6.58 13.02
N PHE A 355 36.55 -7.82 13.35
CA PHE A 355 35.75 -9.01 13.09
C PHE A 355 34.30 -8.84 13.56
N GLY A 356 33.38 -9.49 12.86
CA GLY A 356 31.97 -9.38 13.15
C GLY A 356 31.58 -9.88 14.54
N MET A 357 30.48 -9.36 15.05
CA MET A 357 29.85 -9.84 16.29
C MET A 357 28.51 -10.51 15.97
N PRO A 358 28.09 -11.52 16.75
CA PRO A 358 26.76 -12.10 16.62
C PRO A 358 25.67 -11.03 16.67
N ASP A 359 24.81 -11.01 15.66
CA ASP A 359 23.62 -10.13 15.67
C ASP A 359 22.38 -10.83 16.23
N SER A 360 22.36 -12.17 16.15
CA SER A 360 21.32 -13.01 16.73
C SER A 360 21.83 -13.81 17.93
N LYS A 361 20.99 -13.96 18.96
CA LYS A 361 21.26 -14.89 20.06
C LYS A 361 21.26 -16.33 19.52
N GLY A 362 22.19 -17.14 20.01
CA GLY A 362 22.38 -18.53 19.57
C GLY A 362 23.55 -18.70 18.58
N VAL A 363 24.02 -17.63 17.95
CA VAL A 363 25.25 -17.62 17.16
C VAL A 363 26.45 -17.43 18.09
N THR A 364 27.48 -18.27 17.96
CA THR A 364 28.68 -18.21 18.79
C THR A 364 29.64 -17.12 18.30
N ASN A 365 30.47 -16.61 19.22
CA ASN A 365 31.51 -15.64 18.85
C ASN A 365 32.55 -16.24 17.91
N GLU A 366 32.77 -17.55 18.00
CA GLU A 366 33.72 -18.28 17.16
C GLU A 366 33.28 -18.24 15.69
N ILE A 367 32.00 -18.50 15.39
CA ILE A 367 31.47 -18.43 14.03
C ILE A 367 31.47 -16.99 13.51
N ALA A 368 31.21 -16.02 14.39
CA ALA A 368 31.17 -14.60 14.02
C ALA A 368 32.52 -14.04 13.56
N LYS A 369 33.63 -14.57 14.08
CA LYS A 369 34.99 -14.15 13.70
C LYS A 369 35.32 -14.45 12.25
N ASP A 370 34.69 -15.45 11.64
CA ASP A 370 34.98 -15.82 10.25
C ASP A 370 34.18 -15.00 9.24
N THR A 371 33.48 -13.95 9.68
CA THR A 371 32.71 -13.05 8.83
C THR A 371 33.11 -11.60 9.06
N ILE A 372 33.51 -10.93 7.99
CA ILE A 372 33.81 -9.49 7.96
C ILE A 372 32.65 -8.75 7.32
N ILE A 373 32.31 -7.61 7.90
CA ILE A 373 31.24 -6.73 7.44
C ILE A 373 31.87 -5.50 6.75
N ALA A 374 31.59 -5.34 5.47
CA ALA A 374 31.97 -4.16 4.67
C ALA A 374 30.74 -3.27 4.40
N ARG A 375 30.97 -2.05 3.93
CA ARG A 375 29.89 -1.16 3.50
C ARG A 375 29.59 -1.35 2.02
N TYR A 376 28.31 -1.49 1.69
CA TYR A 376 27.86 -1.55 0.30
C TYR A 376 28.25 -0.25 -0.43
N ASN A 377 28.69 -0.36 -1.69
CA ASN A 377 29.24 0.75 -2.49
C ASN A 377 30.55 1.39 -1.96
N ASP A 378 31.21 0.82 -0.95
CA ASP A 378 32.53 1.27 -0.48
C ASP A 378 33.65 0.32 -0.92
N ILE A 379 34.05 0.42 -2.19
CA ILE A 379 35.12 -0.42 -2.75
C ILE A 379 36.46 -0.21 -2.03
N LYS A 380 36.74 1.00 -1.54
CA LYS A 380 38.00 1.30 -0.83
C LYS A 380 38.08 0.55 0.50
N MET A 381 36.98 0.45 1.23
CA MET A 381 36.93 -0.37 2.44
C MET A 381 37.19 -1.85 2.13
N VAL A 382 36.65 -2.37 1.02
CA VAL A 382 36.94 -3.74 0.58
C VAL A 382 38.44 -3.89 0.26
N GLU A 383 39.05 -2.93 -0.44
CA GLU A 383 40.50 -2.92 -0.67
C GLU A 383 41.31 -2.96 0.62
N ASP A 384 40.92 -2.19 1.63
CA ASP A 384 41.60 -2.16 2.92
C ASP A 384 41.42 -3.48 3.70
N ILE A 385 40.24 -4.10 3.64
CA ILE A 385 39.99 -5.44 4.18
C ILE A 385 40.93 -6.45 3.51
N PHE A 386 41.03 -6.45 2.18
CA PHE A 386 41.90 -7.37 1.46
C PHE A 386 43.40 -7.10 1.71
N LYS A 387 43.82 -5.86 1.96
CA LYS A 387 45.21 -5.56 2.37
C LYS A 387 45.57 -6.20 3.71
N VAL A 388 44.60 -6.30 4.63
CA VAL A 388 44.82 -6.84 5.99
C VAL A 388 44.69 -8.35 6.02
N TYR A 389 43.62 -8.89 5.44
CA TYR A 389 43.27 -10.31 5.56
C TYR A 389 43.71 -11.14 4.35
N GLY A 390 43.89 -10.50 3.19
CA GLY A 390 44.50 -11.06 1.99
C GLY A 390 44.02 -12.46 1.64
N GLU A 391 44.96 -13.39 1.63
CA GLU A 391 44.77 -14.79 1.26
C GLU A 391 44.00 -15.62 2.28
N ASN A 392 43.53 -15.03 3.39
CA ASN A 392 42.62 -15.72 4.33
C ASN A 392 41.13 -15.56 3.95
N ILE A 393 40.82 -14.74 2.95
CA ILE A 393 39.45 -14.52 2.47
C ILE A 393 39.08 -15.61 1.45
N ALA A 394 38.09 -16.43 1.81
CA ALA A 394 37.52 -17.46 0.95
C ALA A 394 36.61 -16.87 -0.13
N GLY A 395 35.81 -15.88 0.24
CA GLY A 395 34.92 -15.24 -0.72
C GLY A 395 34.23 -13.98 -0.22
N VAL A 396 33.69 -13.24 -1.18
CA VAL A 396 32.89 -12.03 -0.98
C VAL A 396 31.49 -12.34 -1.47
N ILE A 397 30.49 -12.28 -0.59
CA ILE A 397 29.08 -12.46 -0.93
C ILE A 397 28.36 -11.11 -0.97
N VAL A 398 27.64 -10.85 -2.05
CA VAL A 398 26.95 -9.56 -2.28
C VAL A 398 25.62 -9.75 -3.00
N GLU A 399 24.61 -8.99 -2.62
CA GLU A 399 23.43 -8.78 -3.48
C GLU A 399 23.85 -7.79 -4.58
N PRO A 400 23.93 -8.18 -5.87
CA PRO A 400 24.41 -7.28 -6.91
C PRO A 400 23.53 -6.04 -7.07
N VAL A 401 22.24 -6.15 -6.74
CA VAL A 401 21.37 -5.02 -6.37
C VAL A 401 20.78 -5.37 -5.00
N ALA A 402 21.04 -4.55 -3.99
CA ALA A 402 20.52 -4.82 -2.66
C ALA A 402 19.01 -4.59 -2.62
N GLY A 403 18.25 -5.51 -2.01
CA GLY A 403 16.81 -5.38 -1.83
C GLY A 403 16.32 -5.38 -0.38
N ASN A 404 17.16 -5.80 0.57
CA ASN A 404 16.81 -5.95 1.99
C ASN A 404 17.13 -4.71 2.86
N MET A 405 17.67 -3.66 2.23
CA MET A 405 17.75 -2.31 2.80
C MET A 405 16.91 -1.32 1.98
N GLY A 406 15.85 -1.84 1.36
CA GLY A 406 15.21 -1.26 0.19
C GLY A 406 16.05 -1.51 -1.06
N THR A 407 15.52 -1.13 -2.22
CA THR A 407 16.25 -1.24 -3.50
C THR A 407 17.38 -0.24 -3.52
N VAL A 408 18.63 -0.68 -3.43
CA VAL A 408 19.83 0.16 -3.53
C VAL A 408 20.70 -0.36 -4.66
N LEU A 409 20.98 0.52 -5.62
CA LEU A 409 21.72 0.17 -6.82
C LEU A 409 23.23 0.15 -6.51
N PRO A 410 24.01 -0.73 -7.15
CA PRO A 410 25.46 -0.67 -7.07
C PRO A 410 25.95 0.59 -7.79
N ASP A 411 27.00 1.20 -7.26
CA ASP A 411 27.78 2.19 -7.99
C ASP A 411 28.44 1.51 -9.21
N GLU A 412 28.64 2.26 -10.30
CA GLU A 412 29.10 1.73 -11.60
C GLU A 412 30.38 0.88 -11.49
N GLU A 413 31.30 1.28 -10.61
CA GLU A 413 32.59 0.64 -10.41
C GLU A 413 32.62 -0.35 -9.24
N PHE A 414 31.55 -0.44 -8.44
CA PHE A 414 31.55 -1.27 -7.25
C PHE A 414 31.63 -2.76 -7.60
N LEU A 415 30.72 -3.27 -8.42
CA LEU A 415 30.71 -4.69 -8.80
C LEU A 415 31.96 -5.09 -9.60
N LYS A 416 32.43 -4.21 -10.50
CA LYS A 416 33.67 -4.42 -11.26
C LYS A 416 34.87 -4.50 -10.31
N GLY A 417 34.98 -3.56 -9.37
CA GLY A 417 36.02 -3.56 -8.34
C GLY A 417 35.98 -4.81 -7.46
N LEU A 418 34.79 -5.30 -7.07
CA LEU A 418 34.65 -6.57 -6.36
C LEU A 418 35.17 -7.75 -7.18
N ARG A 419 34.90 -7.76 -8.49
CA ARG A 419 35.42 -8.81 -9.37
C ARG A 419 36.94 -8.75 -9.50
N GLU A 420 37.50 -7.56 -9.72
CA GLU A 420 38.94 -7.36 -9.86
C GLU A 420 39.69 -7.77 -8.58
N ILE A 421 39.19 -7.36 -7.41
CA ILE A 421 39.88 -7.64 -6.15
C ILE A 421 39.80 -9.11 -5.76
N THR A 422 38.65 -9.75 -5.96
CA THR A 422 38.51 -11.19 -5.66
C THR A 422 39.43 -12.01 -6.56
N THR A 423 39.50 -11.69 -7.86
CA THR A 423 40.44 -12.32 -8.79
C THR A 423 41.90 -12.11 -8.35
N LYS A 424 42.28 -10.88 -7.99
CA LYS A 424 43.65 -10.54 -7.57
C LYS A 424 44.14 -11.36 -6.38
N TYR A 425 43.28 -11.61 -5.39
CA TYR A 425 43.65 -12.32 -4.16
C TYR A 425 43.23 -13.81 -4.15
N GLY A 426 42.65 -14.31 -5.25
CA GLY A 426 42.16 -15.69 -5.35
C GLY A 426 40.99 -16.01 -4.41
N ALA A 427 40.23 -15.01 -3.99
CA ALA A 427 38.96 -15.19 -3.29
C ALA A 427 37.83 -15.39 -4.31
N LEU A 428 36.74 -16.05 -3.93
CA LEU A 428 35.58 -16.21 -4.81
C LEU A 428 34.61 -15.04 -4.69
N LEU A 429 34.13 -14.53 -5.82
CA LEU A 429 32.99 -13.62 -5.85
C LEU A 429 31.69 -14.43 -5.89
N ILE A 430 30.81 -14.19 -4.92
CA ILE A 430 29.51 -14.84 -4.81
C ILE A 430 28.42 -13.79 -5.01
N PHE A 431 27.65 -13.92 -6.08
CA PHE A 431 26.44 -13.10 -6.24
C PHE A 431 25.24 -13.80 -5.64
N ASP A 432 24.61 -13.11 -4.69
CA ASP A 432 23.30 -13.49 -4.19
C ASP A 432 22.21 -12.93 -5.09
N GLU A 433 21.86 -13.72 -6.11
CA GLU A 433 20.82 -13.42 -7.07
C GLU A 433 19.47 -14.06 -6.69
N VAL A 434 19.26 -14.38 -5.40
CA VAL A 434 17.97 -14.90 -4.93
C VAL A 434 16.83 -13.89 -5.18
N MET A 435 17.12 -12.58 -5.26
CA MET A 435 16.14 -11.55 -5.63
C MET A 435 16.28 -11.06 -7.07
N THR A 436 17.51 -10.87 -7.55
CA THR A 436 17.81 -10.24 -8.85
C THR A 436 17.79 -11.21 -10.03
N GLY A 437 18.01 -12.49 -9.77
CA GLY A 437 18.05 -13.55 -10.79
C GLY A 437 16.69 -13.68 -11.49
N PHE A 438 16.71 -13.67 -12.83
CA PHE A 438 15.51 -13.67 -13.69
C PHE A 438 14.54 -12.50 -13.45
N ARG A 439 14.98 -11.47 -12.71
CA ARG A 439 14.17 -10.32 -12.31
C ARG A 439 14.64 -9.05 -12.99
N VAL A 440 15.93 -8.74 -12.81
CA VAL A 440 16.59 -7.57 -13.41
C VAL A 440 16.74 -7.77 -14.91
N SER A 441 17.16 -8.97 -15.31
CA SER A 441 17.18 -9.45 -16.70
C SER A 441 16.99 -10.97 -16.71
N TYR A 442 16.84 -11.58 -17.90
CA TYR A 442 16.79 -13.04 -18.03
C TYR A 442 18.05 -13.70 -17.47
N SER A 443 19.20 -13.07 -17.67
CA SER A 443 20.50 -13.51 -17.16
C SER A 443 20.86 -12.93 -15.79
N GLY A 444 19.86 -12.43 -15.05
CA GLY A 444 20.07 -11.80 -13.74
C GLY A 444 20.79 -10.46 -13.80
N ALA A 445 21.27 -10.00 -12.64
CA ALA A 445 22.07 -8.80 -12.51
C ALA A 445 23.48 -8.99 -13.09
N GLN A 446 24.05 -10.20 -13.02
CA GLN A 446 25.36 -10.48 -13.63
C GLN A 446 25.37 -10.22 -15.15
N GLY A 447 24.32 -10.62 -15.87
CA GLY A 447 24.18 -10.35 -17.30
C GLY A 447 23.90 -8.88 -17.58
N PHE A 448 23.11 -8.22 -16.73
CA PHE A 448 22.77 -6.80 -16.86
C PHE A 448 23.99 -5.88 -16.67
N TYR A 449 24.78 -6.13 -15.63
CA TYR A 449 25.99 -5.34 -15.32
C TYR A 449 27.26 -5.86 -16.02
N ASN A 450 27.16 -7.01 -16.71
CA ASN A 450 28.29 -7.67 -17.35
C ASN A 450 29.46 -7.95 -16.37
N VAL A 451 29.13 -8.42 -15.17
CA VAL A 451 30.11 -8.82 -14.13
C VAL A 451 29.83 -10.25 -13.72
N MET A 452 30.77 -11.16 -13.99
CA MET A 452 30.61 -12.59 -13.74
C MET A 452 31.13 -13.00 -12.36
N PRO A 453 30.27 -13.53 -11.46
CA PRO A 453 30.71 -14.12 -10.21
C PRO A 453 31.32 -15.51 -10.44
N ASP A 454 31.97 -16.06 -9.42
CA ASP A 454 32.43 -17.46 -9.40
C ASP A 454 31.32 -18.43 -9.01
N ILE A 455 30.43 -17.97 -8.12
CA ILE A 455 29.26 -18.71 -7.63
C ILE A 455 28.06 -17.76 -7.65
N THR A 456 26.92 -18.22 -8.16
CA THR A 456 25.63 -17.54 -8.12
C THR A 456 24.67 -18.32 -7.24
N THR A 457 23.97 -17.64 -6.33
CA THR A 457 22.83 -18.21 -5.61
C THR A 457 21.51 -17.70 -6.17
N LEU A 458 20.54 -18.59 -6.31
CA LEU A 458 19.24 -18.34 -6.92
C LEU A 458 18.13 -18.82 -5.99
N GLY A 459 16.93 -18.29 -6.19
CA GLY A 459 15.73 -18.69 -5.49
C GLY A 459 14.53 -17.96 -6.07
N LYS A 460 13.45 -17.86 -5.30
CA LYS A 460 12.25 -17.11 -5.66
C LYS A 460 11.68 -17.50 -7.03
N ILE A 461 12.04 -16.76 -8.10
CA ILE A 461 11.50 -16.94 -9.46
C ILE A 461 11.76 -18.36 -9.98
N ILE A 462 12.93 -18.95 -9.68
CA ILE A 462 13.24 -20.33 -10.11
C ILE A 462 12.34 -21.39 -9.47
N GLY A 463 11.53 -21.04 -8.46
CA GLY A 463 10.53 -21.92 -7.87
C GLY A 463 9.10 -21.64 -8.37
N GLY A 464 8.88 -20.60 -9.17
CA GLY A 464 7.54 -20.25 -9.67
C GLY A 464 6.49 -20.05 -8.56
N GLY A 465 6.91 -19.64 -7.36
CA GLY A 465 6.06 -19.51 -6.17
C GLY A 465 6.12 -20.68 -5.18
N LEU A 466 6.84 -21.77 -5.50
CA LEU A 466 7.12 -22.88 -4.59
C LEU A 466 8.52 -22.75 -3.94
N PRO A 467 8.77 -23.41 -2.79
CA PRO A 467 10.08 -23.36 -2.12
C PRO A 467 11.18 -24.01 -2.96
N VAL A 468 12.07 -23.18 -3.51
CA VAL A 468 13.27 -23.57 -4.26
C VAL A 468 14.38 -22.55 -4.01
N GLY A 469 15.59 -23.06 -3.87
CA GLY A 469 16.82 -22.30 -4.11
C GLY A 469 17.74 -23.10 -5.03
N ALA A 470 18.80 -22.47 -5.50
CA ALA A 470 19.88 -23.15 -6.19
C ALA A 470 21.20 -22.41 -5.96
N TYR A 471 22.32 -23.12 -6.05
CA TYR A 471 23.63 -22.49 -6.18
C TYR A 471 24.39 -23.18 -7.31
N GLY A 472 25.11 -22.40 -8.09
CA GLY A 472 25.84 -22.88 -9.24
C GLY A 472 26.99 -21.94 -9.58
N GLY A 473 27.89 -22.38 -10.45
CA GLY A 473 29.10 -21.64 -10.78
C GLY A 473 29.97 -22.42 -11.73
N ARG A 474 31.26 -22.05 -11.77
CA ARG A 474 32.29 -22.75 -12.55
C ARG A 474 32.37 -24.22 -12.15
N GLU A 475 32.57 -25.09 -13.13
CA GLU A 475 32.57 -26.54 -12.94
C GLU A 475 33.61 -26.98 -11.92
N GLU A 476 34.85 -26.48 -11.99
CA GLU A 476 35.93 -26.87 -11.08
C GLU A 476 35.65 -26.52 -9.61
N ILE A 477 34.79 -25.53 -9.35
CA ILE A 477 34.34 -25.18 -7.99
C ILE A 477 33.22 -26.13 -7.60
N MET A 478 32.20 -26.28 -8.44
CA MET A 478 30.99 -27.04 -8.14
C MET A 478 31.22 -28.55 -8.01
N ARG A 479 32.24 -29.11 -8.68
CA ARG A 479 32.64 -30.52 -8.56
C ARG A 479 33.25 -30.88 -7.19
N LEU A 480 33.50 -29.90 -6.31
CA LEU A 480 33.83 -30.19 -4.92
C LEU A 480 32.61 -30.57 -4.07
N VAL A 481 31.39 -30.35 -4.56
CA VAL A 481 30.17 -30.70 -3.83
C VAL A 481 29.94 -32.21 -3.90
N SER A 482 29.59 -32.82 -2.77
CA SER A 482 29.16 -34.22 -2.71
C SER A 482 28.02 -34.49 -3.70
N PRO A 483 28.02 -35.64 -4.41
CA PRO A 483 28.92 -36.79 -4.23
C PRO A 483 30.26 -36.72 -4.99
N ASP A 484 30.48 -35.72 -5.85
CA ASP A 484 31.68 -35.62 -6.69
C ASP A 484 32.92 -35.26 -5.86
N GLY A 485 32.74 -34.44 -4.81
CA GLY A 485 33.81 -33.97 -3.95
C GLY A 485 33.47 -33.94 -2.45
N PRO A 486 34.40 -33.41 -1.63
CA PRO A 486 34.35 -33.54 -0.18
C PRO A 486 33.41 -32.54 0.52
N VAL A 487 32.88 -31.53 -0.17
CA VAL A 487 32.00 -30.52 0.41
C VAL A 487 30.58 -31.07 0.51
N TYR A 488 30.17 -31.45 1.72
CA TYR A 488 28.87 -32.07 1.94
C TYR A 488 27.70 -31.07 1.83
N GLN A 489 26.72 -31.43 1.00
CA GLN A 489 25.40 -30.83 0.94
C GLN A 489 24.39 -31.91 0.50
N ALA A 490 23.26 -31.98 1.18
CA ALA A 490 22.14 -32.83 0.84
C ALA A 490 20.83 -32.14 1.24
N GLY A 491 19.71 -32.54 0.64
CA GLY A 491 18.38 -32.08 1.02
C GLY A 491 17.33 -33.07 0.56
N THR A 492 16.48 -33.53 1.48
CA THR A 492 15.48 -34.59 1.22
C THR A 492 14.46 -34.21 0.14
N LEU A 493 14.12 -32.93 0.05
CA LEU A 493 13.12 -32.39 -0.89
C LEU A 493 13.75 -31.55 -2.01
N SER A 494 15.09 -31.48 -2.05
CA SER A 494 15.81 -30.81 -3.13
C SER A 494 15.45 -31.45 -4.47
N GLY A 495 15.20 -30.64 -5.50
CA GLY A 495 14.82 -31.13 -6.82
C GLY A 495 13.42 -31.75 -6.89
N ASN A 496 12.53 -31.52 -5.91
CA ASN A 496 11.20 -32.12 -5.94
C ASN A 496 10.42 -31.75 -7.23
N PRO A 497 9.70 -32.72 -7.85
CA PRO A 497 9.06 -32.51 -9.15
C PRO A 497 8.08 -31.35 -9.19
N LEU A 498 7.32 -31.12 -8.11
CA LEU A 498 6.31 -30.07 -8.07
C LEU A 498 6.93 -28.68 -8.23
N ALA A 499 8.01 -28.42 -7.49
CA ALA A 499 8.71 -27.16 -7.53
C ALA A 499 9.54 -27.00 -8.82
N MET A 500 10.14 -28.08 -9.33
CA MET A 500 10.82 -28.08 -10.63
C MET A 500 9.85 -27.78 -11.78
N THR A 501 8.64 -28.33 -11.77
CA THR A 501 7.61 -28.00 -12.78
C THR A 501 7.23 -26.53 -12.73
N ALA A 502 6.95 -25.98 -11.54
CA ALA A 502 6.57 -24.58 -11.39
C ALA A 502 7.68 -23.62 -11.87
N GLY A 503 8.92 -23.91 -11.47
CA GLY A 503 10.11 -23.18 -11.88
C GLY A 503 10.36 -23.25 -13.37
N PHE A 504 10.39 -24.46 -13.93
CA PHE A 504 10.68 -24.69 -15.35
C PHE A 504 9.67 -23.99 -16.25
N GLU A 505 8.37 -24.12 -15.98
CA GLU A 505 7.35 -23.42 -16.77
C GLU A 505 7.46 -21.90 -16.63
N THR A 506 7.79 -21.39 -15.44
CA THR A 506 8.04 -19.95 -15.25
C THR A 506 9.21 -19.50 -16.12
N LEU A 507 10.37 -20.14 -16.03
CA LEU A 507 11.55 -19.78 -16.81
C LEU A 507 11.35 -19.95 -18.31
N LYS A 508 10.61 -20.99 -18.73
CA LYS A 508 10.21 -21.20 -20.11
C LYS A 508 9.42 -20.02 -20.65
N ILE A 509 8.37 -19.60 -19.94
CA ILE A 509 7.57 -18.42 -20.32
C ILE A 509 8.45 -17.17 -20.40
N LEU A 510 9.34 -16.94 -19.41
CA LEU A 510 10.25 -15.79 -19.42
C LEU A 510 11.19 -15.81 -20.64
N SER A 511 11.63 -16.99 -21.07
CA SER A 511 12.54 -17.15 -22.21
C SER A 511 11.86 -17.03 -23.57
N GLU A 512 10.61 -17.47 -23.67
CA GLU A 512 9.83 -17.50 -24.93
C GLU A 512 9.07 -16.19 -25.17
N THR A 513 8.88 -15.38 -24.12
CA THR A 513 8.17 -14.09 -24.22
C THR A 513 9.14 -12.96 -24.51
N SER A 514 9.15 -12.50 -25.77
CA SER A 514 9.94 -11.33 -26.18
C SER A 514 9.56 -10.08 -25.36
N ASN A 515 10.54 -9.23 -25.08
CA ASN A 515 10.39 -7.90 -24.47
C ASN A 515 9.81 -7.88 -23.04
N ILE A 516 9.70 -9.03 -22.36
CA ILE A 516 9.11 -9.12 -21.02
C ILE A 516 9.77 -8.17 -20.01
N TYR A 517 11.11 -8.06 -20.04
CA TYR A 517 11.88 -7.18 -19.15
C TYR A 517 11.72 -5.71 -19.51
N GLU A 518 11.64 -5.37 -20.80
CA GLU A 518 11.39 -4.01 -21.27
C GLU A 518 9.98 -3.53 -20.88
N GLU A 519 8.98 -4.40 -20.99
CA GLU A 519 7.61 -4.09 -20.56
C GLU A 519 7.53 -3.87 -19.05
N LEU A 520 8.18 -4.73 -18.27
CA LEU A 520 8.30 -4.57 -16.83
C LEU A 520 9.00 -3.26 -16.44
N ASP A 521 10.09 -2.91 -17.15
CA ASP A 521 10.83 -1.67 -16.93
C ASP A 521 9.95 -0.44 -17.19
N LYS A 522 9.24 -0.40 -18.33
CA LYS A 522 8.30 0.69 -18.68
C LYS A 522 7.19 0.85 -17.65
N LYS A 523 6.59 -0.25 -17.20
CA LYS A 523 5.54 -0.24 -16.15
C LYS A 523 6.10 0.31 -14.83
N ALA A 524 7.30 -0.14 -14.44
CA ALA A 524 7.95 0.31 -13.22
C ALA A 524 8.36 1.78 -13.30
N GLU A 525 8.81 2.26 -14.47
CA GLU A 525 9.12 3.66 -14.72
C GLU A 525 7.86 4.55 -14.55
N LYS A 526 6.74 4.17 -15.17
CA LYS A 526 5.47 4.89 -15.03
C LYS A 526 5.02 4.97 -13.57
N LEU A 527 5.06 3.84 -12.85
CA LEU A 527 4.73 3.80 -11.43
C LEU A 527 5.66 4.70 -10.61
N CYS A 528 6.98 4.57 -10.79
CA CYS A 528 7.98 5.37 -10.10
C CYS A 528 7.75 6.87 -10.30
N LYS A 529 7.54 7.30 -11.54
CA LYS A 529 7.25 8.69 -11.86
C LYS A 529 5.99 9.18 -11.15
N GLY A 530 4.88 8.43 -11.25
CA GLY A 530 3.62 8.82 -10.63
C GLY A 530 3.66 8.84 -9.09
N LEU A 531 4.35 7.88 -8.45
CA LEU A 531 4.55 7.88 -7.00
C LEU A 531 5.38 9.08 -6.54
N LYS A 532 6.47 9.40 -7.25
CA LYS A 532 7.31 10.56 -6.95
C LYS A 532 6.54 11.87 -7.10
N GLU A 533 5.83 12.05 -8.22
CA GLU A 533 4.99 13.22 -8.47
C GLU A 533 3.90 13.37 -7.40
N SER A 534 3.30 12.27 -6.96
CA SER A 534 2.29 12.26 -5.90
C SER A 534 2.81 12.85 -4.58
N MET A 535 4.05 12.51 -4.20
CA MET A 535 4.66 12.99 -2.97
C MET A 535 5.11 14.45 -3.08
N VAL A 536 5.83 14.77 -4.16
CA VAL A 536 6.40 16.12 -4.38
C VAL A 536 5.30 17.18 -4.48
N GLN A 537 4.19 16.89 -5.16
CA GLN A 537 3.06 17.84 -5.25
C GLN A 537 2.40 18.13 -3.89
N ASN A 538 2.61 17.27 -2.90
CA ASN A 538 2.08 17.42 -1.54
C ASN A 538 3.17 17.82 -0.52
N GLY A 539 4.33 18.28 -0.99
CA GLY A 539 5.42 18.79 -0.15
C GLY A 539 6.18 17.73 0.62
N ILE A 540 6.15 16.47 0.15
CA ILE A 540 6.87 15.35 0.78
C ILE A 540 8.07 14.99 -0.08
N ASP A 541 9.27 15.12 0.49
CA ASP A 541 10.50 14.71 -0.17
C ASP A 541 10.67 13.19 -0.13
N VAL A 542 10.84 12.59 -1.30
CA VAL A 542 11.13 11.17 -1.46
C VAL A 542 12.20 10.94 -2.54
N THR A 543 13.01 9.91 -2.32
CA THR A 543 13.94 9.35 -3.30
C THR A 543 13.40 7.99 -3.73
N ILE A 544 13.43 7.70 -5.03
CA ILE A 544 13.01 6.39 -5.55
C ILE A 544 14.17 5.78 -6.33
N ASN A 545 14.60 4.61 -5.89
CA ASN A 545 15.54 3.78 -6.62
C ASN A 545 14.77 2.72 -7.39
N ARG A 546 15.19 2.44 -8.63
CA ARG A 546 14.53 1.47 -9.52
C ARG A 546 15.54 0.82 -10.45
N ILE A 547 15.37 -0.48 -10.68
CA ILE A 547 16.03 -1.22 -11.77
C ILE A 547 15.12 -2.33 -12.26
N GLY A 548 14.85 -2.36 -13.57
CA GLY A 548 13.83 -3.22 -14.14
C GLY A 548 12.50 -3.02 -13.39
N SER A 549 12.03 -4.11 -12.79
CA SER A 549 10.78 -4.20 -12.02
C SER A 549 10.96 -4.26 -10.50
N MET A 550 12.18 -3.98 -10.02
CA MET A 550 12.48 -3.76 -8.61
C MET A 550 12.53 -2.27 -8.33
N MET A 551 11.85 -1.80 -7.27
CA MET A 551 11.95 -0.40 -6.85
C MET A 551 11.73 -0.23 -5.34
N CYS A 552 12.14 0.90 -4.80
CA CYS A 552 11.80 1.29 -3.43
C CYS A 552 11.67 2.81 -3.35
N MET A 553 10.58 3.28 -2.75
CA MET A 553 10.39 4.70 -2.43
C MET A 553 10.83 4.95 -1.00
N PHE A 554 11.97 5.63 -0.86
CA PHE A 554 12.52 6.08 0.39
C PHE A 554 11.90 7.42 0.78
N PHE A 555 11.30 7.49 1.98
CA PHE A 555 10.88 8.76 2.58
C PHE A 555 12.10 9.53 3.08
N ASN A 556 12.93 9.94 2.14
CA ASN A 556 14.22 10.55 2.34
C ASN A 556 14.39 11.63 1.26
N LYS A 557 14.95 12.78 1.65
CA LYS A 557 15.24 13.88 0.73
C LYS A 557 16.53 13.66 -0.06
N ASP A 558 17.47 12.94 0.53
CA ASP A 558 18.80 12.73 -0.03
C ASP A 558 18.80 11.44 -0.87
N GLU A 559 19.79 11.31 -1.75
CA GLU A 559 20.02 10.09 -2.51
C GLU A 559 20.31 8.91 -1.56
N VAL A 560 19.75 7.74 -1.87
CA VAL A 560 19.96 6.50 -1.11
C VAL A 560 20.82 5.56 -1.94
N LYS A 561 22.09 5.42 -1.52
CA LYS A 561 23.12 4.65 -2.25
C LYS A 561 23.83 3.61 -1.40
N ASP A 562 23.51 3.54 -0.11
CA ASP A 562 24.13 2.64 0.85
C ASP A 562 23.21 2.46 2.06
N TYR A 563 23.64 1.63 3.02
CA TYR A 563 22.87 1.33 4.22
C TYR A 563 22.65 2.58 5.10
N ASP A 564 23.69 3.40 5.28
CA ASP A 564 23.64 4.61 6.11
C ASP A 564 22.67 5.65 5.57
N SER A 565 22.64 5.85 4.25
CA SER A 565 21.68 6.73 3.58
C SER A 565 20.26 6.15 3.62
N ALA A 566 20.09 4.82 3.50
CA ALA A 566 18.78 4.18 3.64
C ALA A 566 18.19 4.41 5.04
N LEU A 567 19.00 4.25 6.10
CA LEU A 567 18.57 4.43 7.50
C LEU A 567 18.08 5.83 7.84
N LYS A 568 18.42 6.85 7.05
CA LYS A 568 17.92 8.23 7.22
C LYS A 568 16.45 8.39 6.79
N SER A 569 15.85 7.39 6.17
CA SER A 569 14.45 7.42 5.73
C SER A 569 13.48 7.56 6.91
N ASN A 570 12.43 8.36 6.73
CA ASN A 570 11.37 8.53 7.71
C ASN A 570 10.43 7.31 7.74
N THR A 571 10.78 6.33 8.57
CA THR A 571 10.02 5.08 8.75
C THR A 571 8.62 5.29 9.35
N VAL A 572 8.41 6.34 10.14
CA VAL A 572 7.10 6.68 10.71
C VAL A 572 6.14 7.13 9.60
N MET A 573 6.64 7.95 8.68
CA MET A 573 5.88 8.41 7.52
C MET A 573 5.59 7.26 6.55
N TYR A 574 6.58 6.40 6.29
CA TYR A 574 6.36 5.17 5.53
C TYR A 574 5.25 4.32 6.13
N ALA A 575 5.27 4.12 7.46
CA ALA A 575 4.24 3.36 8.15
C ALA A 575 2.84 3.99 8.01
N ALA A 576 2.73 5.31 8.07
CA ALA A 576 1.48 6.03 7.80
C ALA A 576 1.03 5.85 6.34
N TYR A 577 1.94 6.04 5.39
CA TYR A 577 1.69 5.83 3.97
C TYR A 577 1.20 4.40 3.69
N PHE A 578 1.91 3.39 4.21
CA PHE A 578 1.54 1.98 4.08
C PHE A 578 0.12 1.72 4.57
N ARG A 579 -0.24 2.18 5.78
CA ARG A 579 -1.59 1.94 6.33
C ARG A 579 -2.69 2.57 5.49
N GLU A 580 -2.44 3.77 4.97
CA GLU A 580 -3.40 4.49 4.13
C GLU A 580 -3.50 3.92 2.70
N MET A 581 -2.40 3.41 2.14
CA MET A 581 -2.39 2.68 0.87
C MET A 581 -3.13 1.34 1.00
N LEU A 582 -2.91 0.62 2.11
CA LEU A 582 -3.62 -0.62 2.41
C LEU A 582 -5.14 -0.39 2.50
N LYS A 583 -5.58 0.69 3.15
CA LYS A 583 -7.00 1.09 3.21
C LYS A 583 -7.62 1.32 1.83
N ARG A 584 -6.81 1.66 0.83
CA ARG A 584 -7.21 1.97 -0.55
C ARG A 584 -7.09 0.79 -1.50
N GLY A 585 -6.76 -0.40 -1.00
CA GLY A 585 -6.63 -1.60 -1.82
C GLY A 585 -5.27 -1.70 -2.53
N VAL A 586 -4.20 -1.15 -1.94
CA VAL A 586 -2.83 -1.36 -2.44
C VAL A 586 -1.99 -2.02 -1.35
N TYR A 587 -1.47 -3.21 -1.64
CA TYR A 587 -0.64 -4.00 -0.74
C TYR A 587 0.84 -3.80 -1.09
N LEU A 588 1.48 -2.91 -0.34
CA LEU A 588 2.91 -2.64 -0.41
C LEU A 588 3.69 -3.55 0.54
N PRO A 589 5.03 -3.62 0.46
CA PRO A 589 5.83 -4.24 1.51
C PRO A 589 5.57 -3.57 2.88
N PRO A 590 5.36 -4.32 3.98
CA PRO A 590 5.14 -3.75 5.31
C PRO A 590 6.44 -3.29 6.01
N SER A 591 7.37 -2.66 5.28
CA SER A 591 8.64 -2.12 5.80
C SER A 591 9.27 -1.15 4.79
N GLN A 592 9.83 -0.04 5.27
CA GLN A 592 10.57 0.93 4.44
C GLN A 592 11.77 0.30 3.72
N PHE A 593 12.34 -0.75 4.31
CA PHE A 593 13.57 -1.38 3.86
C PHE A 593 13.33 -2.62 2.98
N GLU A 594 12.16 -2.69 2.33
CA GLU A 594 11.81 -3.81 1.46
C GLU A 594 11.49 -3.33 0.05
N THR A 595 11.94 -4.10 -0.94
CA THR A 595 11.70 -3.83 -2.36
C THR A 595 10.25 -4.09 -2.77
N PHE A 596 9.74 -3.20 -3.62
CA PHE A 596 8.48 -3.34 -4.34
C PHE A 596 8.76 -4.08 -5.64
N PHE A 597 7.87 -4.98 -6.03
CA PHE A 597 8.00 -5.78 -7.24
C PHE A 597 6.81 -5.58 -8.17
N LEU A 598 7.07 -5.45 -9.48
CA LEU A 598 6.04 -5.53 -10.51
C LEU A 598 6.01 -6.90 -11.18
N SER A 599 4.82 -7.36 -11.54
CA SER A 599 4.64 -8.58 -12.35
C SER A 599 4.11 -8.25 -13.74
N MET A 600 4.20 -9.20 -14.66
CA MET A 600 3.57 -9.09 -15.97
C MET A 600 2.06 -8.90 -15.91
N ALA A 601 1.44 -9.41 -14.84
CA ALA A 601 0.00 -9.29 -14.63
C ALA A 601 -0.44 -7.89 -14.20
N HIS A 602 0.47 -7.00 -13.78
CA HIS A 602 0.11 -5.61 -13.50
C HIS A 602 -0.33 -4.93 -14.80
N THR A 603 -1.57 -4.49 -14.82
CA THR A 603 -2.16 -3.74 -15.93
C THR A 603 -1.89 -2.25 -15.79
N GLU A 604 -2.08 -1.48 -16.86
CA GLU A 604 -2.01 -0.02 -16.76
C GLU A 604 -3.06 0.56 -15.80
N GLU A 605 -4.23 -0.07 -15.71
CA GLU A 605 -5.27 0.31 -14.75
C GLU A 605 -4.80 0.10 -13.30
N ASP A 606 -4.06 -0.97 -13.01
CA ASP A 606 -3.49 -1.20 -11.67
C ASP A 606 -2.48 -0.10 -11.31
N ILE A 607 -1.61 0.26 -12.26
CA ILE A 607 -0.60 1.31 -12.06
C ILE A 607 -1.27 2.67 -11.83
N GLU A 608 -2.25 3.02 -12.65
CA GLU A 608 -3.00 4.28 -12.53
C GLU A 608 -3.76 4.37 -11.21
N LYS A 609 -4.47 3.31 -10.80
CA LYS A 609 -5.13 3.24 -9.48
C LYS A 609 -4.14 3.38 -8.33
N THR A 610 -2.95 2.82 -8.47
CA THR A 610 -1.90 2.91 -7.45
C THR A 610 -1.39 4.34 -7.31
N ILE A 611 -1.16 5.03 -8.44
CA ILE A 611 -0.74 6.43 -8.47
C ILE A 611 -1.83 7.33 -7.88
N GLU A 612 -3.10 7.14 -8.27
CA GLU A 612 -4.24 7.89 -7.72
C GLU A 612 -4.36 7.69 -6.21
N ALA A 613 -4.29 6.44 -5.73
CA ALA A 613 -4.28 6.14 -4.31
C ALA A 613 -3.11 6.85 -3.60
N SER A 614 -1.90 6.78 -4.17
CA SER A 614 -0.71 7.42 -3.60
C SER A 614 -0.86 8.94 -3.49
N PHE A 615 -1.46 9.60 -4.47
CA PHE A 615 -1.73 11.03 -4.44
C PHE A 615 -2.69 11.42 -3.31
N GLU A 616 -3.79 10.68 -3.15
CA GLU A 616 -4.74 10.91 -2.05
C GLU A 616 -4.12 10.61 -0.67
N VAL A 617 -3.28 9.58 -0.57
CA VAL A 617 -2.55 9.31 0.67
C VAL A 617 -1.54 10.41 0.98
N ALA A 618 -0.82 10.91 -0.02
CA ALA A 618 0.16 11.98 0.15
C ALA A 618 -0.48 13.23 0.78
N LYS A 619 -1.69 13.62 0.34
CA LYS A 619 -2.49 14.72 0.95
C LYS A 619 -2.84 14.49 2.42
N ILE A 620 -3.01 13.23 2.83
CA ILE A 620 -3.41 12.87 4.20
C ILE A 620 -2.20 12.92 5.11
N ILE A 621 -1.09 12.32 4.69
CA ILE A 621 0.12 12.23 5.51
C ILE A 621 0.89 13.56 5.54
N SER A 622 0.75 14.42 4.53
CA SER A 622 1.33 15.78 4.57
C SER A 622 0.69 16.64 5.66
N LYS A 623 -0.62 16.53 5.89
CA LYS A 623 -1.32 17.22 6.98
C LYS A 623 -0.95 16.74 8.38
N GLN A 624 -0.28 15.59 8.50
CA GLN A 624 0.23 15.10 9.79
C GLN A 624 1.62 15.70 10.13
N LEU A 625 2.22 16.46 9.19
CA LEU A 625 3.46 17.20 9.40
C LEU A 625 3.23 18.61 9.96
N GLU A 626 2.01 19.14 9.84
CA GLU A 626 1.55 20.40 10.45
C GLU A 626 1.06 20.15 11.88
#